data_AF-A0AAW0ANL3-F1
#
_entry.id   AF-A0AAW0ANL3-F1
#
_cell.length_a   1.000
_cell.length_b   1.000
_cell.length_c   1.000
_cell.angle_alpha   90.00
_cell.angle_beta   90.00
_cell.angle_gamma   90.00
#
_symmetry.space_group_name_H-M   'P 1'
#
loop_
_entity.id
_entity.type
_entity.pdbx_description
1 polymer ?
#
loop_
_entity_poly.entity_id
_entity_poly.type
_entity_poly.pdbx_seq_one_letter_code
_entity_poly.pdbx_strand_id
1 'polypeptide(L)'
;EQSIMFLCDVLPYILLRTAIKHGDVGLMEDLISEMLYRFVGGNNSKYQMLELLQGLNREWPRELGVLINNTGRREGHMPVDEAQEMNILKGYQTFKQINSQVTHRSEGPNIDWDYLKKLHPAIHVIRSVTSHMETEFKTRVRGWRHTILKREIDIQGLQKWYRASRTHKFVANRKMAAKSDGDRPTEFVTKGFTALQTGKTLENWIEGRTVEQATHQDWDSQTESSEVSQ
;
A
#
# COMPACT_ATOMS: atom_id res chain seq x y z
N GLU A 1 -32.17 -8.20 4.20
CA GLU A 1 -31.49 -6.99 4.70
C GLU A 1 -30.00 -7.18 4.90
N GLN A 2 -29.56 -8.12 5.76
CA GLN A 2 -28.11 -8.36 6.02
C GLN A 2 -27.29 -8.73 4.77
N SER A 3 -27.82 -9.63 3.93
CA SER A 3 -27.21 -10.01 2.67
C SER A 3 -27.16 -8.88 1.64
N ILE A 4 -28.12 -7.95 1.69
CA ILE A 4 -28.17 -6.77 0.82
C ILE A 4 -27.09 -5.78 1.25
N MET A 5 -26.99 -5.48 2.55
CA MET A 5 -25.91 -4.64 3.10
C MET A 5 -24.53 -5.20 2.77
N PHE A 6 -24.34 -6.52 2.88
CA PHE A 6 -23.09 -7.15 2.47
C PHE A 6 -22.76 -6.93 0.99
N LEU A 7 -23.75 -7.06 0.11
CA LEU A 7 -23.56 -6.82 -1.32
C LEU A 7 -23.24 -5.35 -1.61
N CYS A 8 -23.95 -4.41 -0.99
CA CYS A 8 -23.66 -2.98 -1.08
C CYS A 8 -22.23 -2.67 -0.63
N ASP A 9 -21.71 -3.37 0.38
CA ASP A 9 -20.36 -3.20 0.87
C ASP A 9 -19.27 -3.79 -0.03
N VAL A 10 -19.55 -4.91 -0.70
CA VAL A 10 -18.54 -5.68 -1.46
C VAL A 10 -18.52 -5.31 -2.94
N LEU A 11 -19.66 -4.97 -3.54
CA LEU A 11 -19.76 -4.64 -4.96
C LEU A 11 -18.84 -3.48 -5.37
N PRO A 12 -18.70 -2.38 -4.61
CA PRO A 12 -17.78 -1.29 -4.95
C PRO A 12 -16.32 -1.77 -5.09
N TYR A 13 -15.86 -2.74 -4.30
CA TYR A 13 -14.49 -3.29 -4.46
C TYR A 13 -14.33 -4.07 -5.76
N ILE A 14 -15.35 -4.85 -6.15
CA ILE A 14 -15.34 -5.63 -7.38
C ILE A 14 -15.37 -4.68 -8.59
N LEU A 15 -16.21 -3.66 -8.54
CA LEU A 15 -16.31 -2.63 -9.58
C LEU A 15 -15.01 -1.83 -9.68
N LEU A 16 -14.44 -1.39 -8.55
CA LEU A 16 -13.18 -0.64 -8.53
C LEU A 16 -12.04 -1.45 -9.16
N ARG A 17 -11.92 -2.73 -8.81
CA ARG A 17 -10.93 -3.62 -9.42
C ARG A 17 -11.14 -3.78 -10.93
N THR A 18 -12.38 -3.82 -11.38
CA THR A 18 -12.74 -3.97 -12.79
C THR A 18 -12.44 -2.67 -13.55
N ALA A 19 -12.80 -1.52 -12.98
CA ALA A 19 -12.47 -0.20 -13.50
C ALA A 19 -10.97 -0.02 -13.66
N ILE A 20 -10.19 -0.34 -12.61
CA ILE A 20 -8.72 -0.31 -12.64
C ILE A 20 -8.19 -1.15 -13.79
N LYS A 21 -8.59 -2.42 -13.90
CA LYS A 21 -8.09 -3.31 -14.95
C LYS A 21 -8.40 -2.82 -16.36
N HIS A 22 -9.58 -2.27 -16.58
CA HIS A 22 -10.00 -1.74 -17.88
C HIS A 22 -9.48 -0.33 -18.17
N GLY A 23 -8.84 0.33 -17.20
CA GLY A 23 -8.36 1.70 -17.37
C GLY A 23 -9.47 2.76 -17.27
N ASP A 24 -10.61 2.42 -16.67
CA ASP A 24 -11.73 3.36 -16.49
C ASP A 24 -11.47 4.25 -15.27
N VAL A 25 -10.77 5.36 -15.51
CA VAL A 25 -10.39 6.33 -14.47
C VAL A 25 -11.60 7.04 -13.89
N GLY A 26 -12.61 7.36 -14.70
CA GLY A 26 -13.82 8.04 -14.23
C GLY A 26 -14.59 7.20 -13.21
N LEU A 27 -14.86 5.94 -13.56
CA LEU A 27 -15.52 5.02 -12.63
C LEU A 27 -14.66 4.74 -11.39
N MET A 28 -13.34 4.70 -11.54
CA MET A 28 -12.42 4.55 -10.41
C MET A 28 -12.52 5.74 -9.44
N GLU A 29 -12.51 6.98 -9.94
CA GLU A 29 -12.61 8.22 -9.14
C GLU A 29 -13.94 8.30 -8.38
N ASP A 30 -15.05 7.98 -9.05
CA ASP A 30 -16.39 7.94 -8.43
C ASP A 30 -16.42 6.93 -7.26
N LEU A 31 -15.86 5.74 -7.47
CA LEU A 31 -15.83 4.68 -6.47
C LEU A 31 -14.87 4.97 -5.31
N ILE A 32 -13.76 5.68 -5.54
CA ILE A 32 -12.84 6.09 -4.46
C ILE A 32 -13.56 7.00 -3.45
N SER A 33 -14.43 7.89 -3.93
CA SER A 33 -15.23 8.76 -3.08
C SER A 33 -16.21 7.97 -2.20
N GLU A 34 -16.85 6.94 -2.76
CA GLU A 34 -17.73 6.04 -1.99
C GLU A 34 -16.94 5.19 -0.98
N MET A 35 -15.78 4.67 -1.40
CA MET A 35 -14.89 3.88 -0.56
C MET A 35 -14.41 4.67 0.67
N LEU A 36 -14.12 5.97 0.52
CA LEU A 36 -13.70 6.84 1.61
C LEU A 36 -14.65 6.75 2.81
N TYR A 37 -15.97 6.87 2.58
CA TYR A 37 -16.96 6.74 3.64
C TYR A 37 -16.83 5.39 4.35
N ARG A 38 -16.72 4.31 3.58
CA ARG A 38 -16.57 2.97 4.16
C ARG A 38 -15.30 2.82 5.00
N PHE A 39 -14.15 3.32 4.53
CA PHE A 39 -12.89 3.24 5.26
C PHE A 39 -12.91 4.03 6.57
N VAL A 40 -13.49 5.23 6.56
CA VAL A 40 -13.67 6.03 7.77
C VAL A 40 -14.62 5.33 8.74
N GLY A 41 -15.75 4.81 8.28
CA GLY A 41 -16.70 4.09 9.14
C GLY A 41 -16.13 2.80 9.74
N GLY A 42 -15.24 2.13 9.00
CA GLY A 42 -14.49 0.95 9.42
C GLY A 42 -13.30 1.24 10.34
N ASN A 43 -13.03 2.50 10.68
CA ASN A 43 -11.86 2.95 11.45
C ASN A 43 -10.53 2.48 10.83
N ASN A 44 -10.49 2.42 9.50
CA ASN A 44 -9.31 2.02 8.75
C ASN A 44 -8.70 3.25 8.09
N SER A 45 -8.24 4.18 8.94
CA SER A 45 -7.68 5.49 8.59
C SER A 45 -6.29 5.43 7.99
N LYS A 46 -5.69 4.24 7.89
CA LYS A 46 -4.32 4.06 7.40
C LYS A 46 -4.19 4.26 5.90
N TYR A 47 -5.30 4.24 5.17
CA TYR A 47 -5.29 4.40 3.73
C TYR A 47 -5.57 5.86 3.38
N GLN A 48 -4.62 6.44 2.66
CA GLN A 48 -4.53 7.81 2.19
C GLN A 48 -5.59 8.16 1.13
N MET A 49 -6.86 7.72 1.27
CA MET A 49 -7.91 8.06 0.29
C MET A 49 -8.14 9.58 0.18
N LEU A 50 -7.99 10.31 1.28
CA LEU A 50 -8.05 11.78 1.26
C LEU A 50 -6.88 12.38 0.49
N GLU A 51 -5.65 11.88 0.67
CA GLU A 51 -4.51 12.33 -0.14
C GLU A 51 -4.67 11.97 -1.61
N LEU A 52 -5.19 10.78 -1.91
CA LEU A 52 -5.44 10.34 -3.28
C LEU A 52 -6.48 11.26 -3.96
N LEU A 53 -7.59 11.55 -3.28
CA LEU A 53 -8.62 12.46 -3.78
C LEU A 53 -8.11 13.90 -3.92
N GLN A 54 -7.30 14.37 -2.97
CA GLN A 54 -6.67 15.69 -3.03
C GLN A 54 -5.67 15.77 -4.20
N GLY A 55 -4.83 14.75 -4.35
CA GLY A 55 -3.91 14.57 -5.47
C GLY A 55 -4.63 14.65 -6.81
N LEU A 56 -5.59 13.75 -7.02
CA LEU A 56 -6.37 13.64 -8.25
C LEU A 56 -7.14 14.92 -8.61
N ASN A 57 -7.78 15.57 -7.64
CA ASN A 57 -8.69 16.68 -7.91
C ASN A 57 -8.03 18.06 -7.89
N ARG A 58 -6.90 18.23 -7.19
CA ARG A 58 -6.34 19.55 -6.89
C ARG A 58 -4.86 19.72 -7.23
N GLU A 59 -4.05 18.67 -7.12
CA GLU A 59 -2.59 18.82 -7.11
C GLU A 59 -1.91 18.23 -8.34
N TRP A 60 -2.43 17.12 -8.86
CA TRP A 60 -1.84 16.42 -10.00
C TRP A 60 -2.40 16.98 -11.31
N PRO A 61 -1.53 17.18 -12.33
CA PRO A 61 -1.99 17.51 -13.68
C PRO A 61 -2.91 16.41 -14.21
N ARG A 62 -3.95 16.77 -14.97
CA ARG A 62 -4.89 15.77 -15.54
C ARG A 62 -4.21 14.83 -16.54
N GLU A 63 -3.07 15.25 -17.08
CA GLU A 63 -2.23 14.47 -17.97
C GLU A 63 -1.43 13.38 -17.24
N LEU A 64 -1.33 13.45 -15.90
CA LEU A 64 -0.64 12.46 -15.11
C LEU A 64 -1.49 11.20 -15.00
N GLY A 65 -1.15 10.19 -15.80
CA GLY A 65 -1.85 8.90 -15.79
C GLY A 65 -1.69 8.18 -14.45
N VAL A 66 -2.77 8.04 -13.70
CA VAL A 66 -2.82 7.29 -12.42
C VAL A 66 -2.88 5.77 -12.58
N LEU A 67 -3.08 5.31 -13.81
CA LEU A 67 -3.03 3.92 -14.22
C LEU A 67 -1.96 3.74 -15.30
N ILE A 68 -1.18 2.67 -15.18
CA ILE A 68 -0.16 2.28 -16.15
C ILE A 68 -0.54 0.93 -16.75
N ASN A 69 -0.31 0.76 -18.05
CA ASN A 69 -0.47 -0.52 -18.72
C ASN A 69 0.85 -0.99 -19.32
N ASN A 70 1.60 -1.78 -18.55
CA ASN A 70 2.89 -2.31 -18.99
C ASN A 70 2.76 -3.48 -19.98
N THR A 71 1.56 -4.02 -20.18
CA THR A 71 1.35 -5.24 -20.97
C THR A 71 0.73 -4.98 -22.35
N GLY A 72 0.19 -3.78 -22.57
CA GLY A 72 -0.58 -3.43 -23.77
C GLY A 72 -1.92 -4.16 -23.89
N ARG A 73 -2.33 -4.96 -22.90
CA ARG A 73 -3.61 -5.70 -22.90
C ARG A 73 -4.73 -4.83 -22.36
N ARG A 74 -5.96 -5.01 -22.85
CA ARG A 74 -7.14 -4.25 -22.40
C ARG A 74 -7.37 -4.32 -20.88
N GLU A 75 -7.07 -5.47 -20.25
CA GLU A 75 -7.20 -5.71 -18.81
C GLU A 75 -5.86 -5.61 -18.04
N GLY A 76 -4.87 -4.98 -18.65
CA GLY A 76 -3.49 -4.92 -18.15
C GLY A 76 -3.15 -3.67 -17.35
N HIS A 77 -4.14 -2.82 -17.08
CA HIS A 77 -3.94 -1.59 -16.32
C HIS A 77 -3.78 -1.90 -14.83
N MET A 78 -2.94 -1.11 -14.17
CA MET A 78 -2.70 -1.17 -12.75
C MET A 78 -2.36 0.21 -12.19
N PRO A 79 -2.57 0.45 -10.89
CA PRO A 79 -2.20 1.72 -10.25
C PRO A 79 -0.71 2.00 -10.39
N VAL A 80 -0.35 3.28 -10.54
CA VAL A 80 1.05 3.74 -10.59
C VAL A 80 1.83 3.27 -9.37
N ASP A 81 1.23 3.34 -8.17
CA ASP A 81 1.89 2.89 -6.94
C ASP A 81 2.20 1.38 -6.99
N GLU A 82 1.28 0.54 -7.45
CA GLU A 82 1.54 -0.90 -7.63
C GLU A 82 2.61 -1.13 -8.71
N ALA A 83 2.61 -0.35 -9.79
CA ALA A 83 3.66 -0.40 -10.80
C ALA A 83 5.02 0.06 -10.24
N GLN A 84 5.02 1.07 -9.37
CA GLN A 84 6.19 1.56 -8.67
C GLN A 84 6.67 0.54 -7.64
N GLU A 85 5.81 -0.09 -6.86
CA GLU A 85 6.15 -1.20 -5.98
C GLU A 85 6.70 -2.38 -6.79
N MET A 86 6.11 -2.72 -7.93
CA MET A 86 6.66 -3.73 -8.82
C MET A 86 8.00 -3.31 -9.40
N ASN A 87 8.22 -2.04 -9.73
CA ASN A 87 9.49 -1.53 -10.23
C ASN A 87 10.54 -1.37 -9.13
N ILE A 88 10.12 -1.07 -7.90
CA ILE A 88 10.94 -1.04 -6.70
C ILE A 88 11.25 -2.46 -6.31
N LEU A 89 10.36 -3.43 -6.45
CA LEU A 89 10.57 -4.85 -6.13
C LEU A 89 11.39 -5.55 -7.21
N LYS A 90 11.10 -5.30 -8.49
CA LYS A 90 11.94 -5.73 -9.62
C LYS A 90 13.28 -5.02 -9.56
N GLY A 91 13.31 -3.73 -9.26
CA GLY A 91 14.49 -3.00 -8.84
C GLY A 91 15.16 -3.71 -7.67
N TYR A 92 14.49 -3.98 -6.56
CA TYR A 92 15.00 -4.75 -5.43
C TYR A 92 15.27 -6.22 -5.74
N GLN A 93 15.05 -6.72 -6.94
CA GLN A 93 15.44 -8.07 -7.36
C GLN A 93 16.60 -7.98 -8.35
N THR A 94 16.57 -7.04 -9.29
CA THR A 94 17.59 -6.70 -10.28
C THR A 94 18.71 -5.89 -9.66
N PHE A 95 18.44 -4.78 -8.97
CA PHE A 95 19.29 -4.07 -8.01
C PHE A 95 19.64 -4.90 -6.77
N LYS A 96 19.00 -6.02 -6.43
CA LYS A 96 19.55 -6.94 -5.39
C LYS A 96 20.39 -8.06 -5.99
N GLN A 97 20.20 -8.32 -7.28
CA GLN A 97 21.10 -9.12 -8.10
C GLN A 97 22.36 -8.33 -8.48
N ILE A 98 22.24 -7.03 -8.73
CA ILE A 98 23.31 -6.12 -9.11
C ILE A 98 23.89 -5.46 -7.87
N ASN A 99 23.08 -5.04 -6.90
CA ASN A 99 23.51 -4.44 -5.64
C ASN A 99 23.24 -5.36 -4.45
N SER A 100 24.31 -6.02 -4.04
CA SER A 100 24.51 -6.50 -2.67
C SER A 100 24.48 -5.37 -1.61
N GLN A 101 23.93 -4.18 -1.91
CA GLN A 101 24.07 -2.94 -1.15
C GLN A 101 23.09 -2.74 0.01
N VAL A 102 22.27 -3.73 0.41
CA VAL A 102 21.53 -3.62 1.69
C VAL A 102 22.09 -4.56 2.76
N THR A 103 22.89 -5.56 2.37
CA THR A 103 23.52 -6.48 3.33
C THR A 103 25.04 -6.34 3.37
N HIS A 104 25.65 -5.66 2.38
CA HIS A 104 27.11 -5.44 2.27
C HIS A 104 27.44 -3.97 2.08
N ARG A 105 26.88 -3.11 2.93
CA ARG A 105 27.35 -1.72 3.03
C ARG A 105 28.58 -1.71 3.92
N SER A 106 29.75 -1.53 3.31
CA SER A 106 30.93 -1.07 4.06
C SER A 106 30.82 0.44 4.32
N GLU A 107 30.21 1.19 3.39
CA GLU A 107 30.03 2.64 3.46
C GLU A 107 28.58 3.03 3.08
N GLY A 108 28.09 4.13 3.65
CA GLY A 108 26.68 4.56 3.64
C GLY A 108 26.16 5.12 2.30
N PRO A 109 25.08 5.95 2.33
CA PRO A 109 24.34 6.39 1.14
C PRO A 109 25.10 7.34 0.18
N ASN A 110 26.32 7.77 0.52
CA ASN A 110 27.14 8.68 -0.30
C ASN A 110 28.25 7.94 -1.07
N ILE A 111 27.93 6.83 -1.73
CA ILE A 111 28.90 6.10 -2.56
C ILE A 111 28.96 6.70 -3.96
N ASP A 112 30.18 7.05 -4.38
CA ASP A 112 30.47 7.50 -5.74
C ASP A 112 30.35 6.34 -6.76
N TRP A 113 29.90 6.65 -7.97
CA TRP A 113 29.69 5.69 -9.06
C TRP A 113 30.96 4.95 -9.44
N ASP A 114 32.13 5.57 -9.27
CA ASP A 114 33.41 4.93 -9.55
C ASP A 114 33.80 3.88 -8.51
N TYR A 115 33.36 4.05 -7.26
CA TYR A 115 33.47 3.00 -6.24
C TYR A 115 32.54 1.82 -6.57
N LEU A 116 31.33 2.11 -7.05
CA LEU A 116 30.39 1.06 -7.46
C LEU A 116 30.94 0.20 -8.62
N LYS A 117 31.60 0.82 -9.60
CA LYS A 117 32.28 0.10 -10.70
C LYS A 117 33.37 -0.84 -10.19
N LYS A 118 34.12 -0.42 -9.15
CA LYS A 118 35.15 -1.26 -8.50
C LYS A 118 34.55 -2.41 -7.69
N LEU A 119 33.41 -2.17 -7.04
CA LEU A 119 32.71 -3.18 -6.24
C LEU A 119 32.01 -4.22 -7.13
N HIS A 120 31.52 -3.83 -8.30
CA HIS A 120 30.69 -4.65 -9.18
C HIS A 120 31.27 -6.04 -9.49
N PRO A 121 32.57 -6.20 -9.84
CA PRO A 121 33.18 -7.51 -10.03
C PRO A 121 33.15 -8.39 -8.77
N ALA A 122 33.23 -7.82 -7.56
CA ALA A 122 33.30 -8.58 -6.30
C ALA A 122 31.91 -9.00 -5.76
N ILE A 123 30.83 -8.44 -6.30
CA ILE A 123 29.46 -8.64 -5.80
C ILE A 123 29.05 -10.11 -5.79
N HIS A 124 29.45 -10.90 -6.80
CA HIS A 124 29.10 -12.32 -6.86
C HIS A 124 29.75 -13.14 -5.73
N VAL A 125 31.00 -12.83 -5.36
CA VAL A 125 31.72 -13.50 -4.26
C VAL A 125 31.08 -13.14 -2.91
N ILE A 126 30.84 -11.85 -2.69
CA ILE A 126 30.18 -11.36 -1.47
C ILE A 126 28.80 -12.01 -1.28
N ARG A 127 28.05 -12.20 -2.38
CA ARG A 127 26.75 -12.89 -2.35
C ARG A 127 26.89 -14.36 -1.97
N SER A 128 27.88 -15.06 -2.51
CA SER A 128 28.14 -16.47 -2.18
C SER A 128 28.46 -16.64 -0.71
N VAL A 129 29.39 -15.83 -0.18
CA VAL A 129 29.79 -15.85 1.23
C VAL A 129 28.60 -15.56 2.14
N THR A 130 27.77 -14.59 1.78
CA THR A 130 26.62 -14.19 2.61
C THR A 130 25.51 -15.19 2.58
N SER A 131 25.24 -15.78 1.41
CA SER A 131 24.29 -16.88 1.31
C SER A 131 24.76 -18.07 2.14
N HIS A 132 26.06 -18.36 2.15
CA HIS A 132 26.64 -19.42 2.97
C HIS A 132 26.50 -19.08 4.47
N MET A 133 26.93 -17.89 4.90
CA MET A 133 26.80 -17.43 6.29
C MET A 133 25.34 -17.43 6.76
N GLU A 134 24.39 -16.96 5.97
CA GLU A 134 22.97 -16.99 6.35
C GLU A 134 22.40 -18.41 6.41
N THR A 135 22.92 -19.33 5.60
CA THR A 135 22.53 -20.74 5.65
C THR A 135 23.03 -21.40 6.93
N GLU A 136 24.28 -21.12 7.31
CA GLU A 136 24.93 -21.67 8.50
C GLU A 136 24.37 -21.07 9.79
N PHE A 137 24.32 -19.73 9.87
CA PHE A 137 23.96 -19.01 11.10
C PHE A 137 22.47 -18.71 11.25
N LYS A 138 21.67 -18.85 10.17
CA LYS A 138 20.22 -18.60 10.16
C LYS A 138 19.81 -17.28 10.81
N THR A 139 20.67 -16.27 10.72
CA THR A 139 20.54 -14.97 11.40
C THR A 139 19.30 -14.19 10.94
N ARG A 140 18.87 -14.38 9.69
CA ARG A 140 17.64 -13.79 9.14
C ARG A 140 16.38 -14.63 9.40
N VAL A 141 15.82 -14.52 10.60
CA VAL A 141 14.58 -15.22 10.98
C VAL A 141 13.31 -14.47 10.55
N ARG A 142 13.37 -13.17 10.22
CA ARG A 142 12.18 -12.37 9.86
C ARG A 142 12.44 -11.41 8.69
N GLY A 143 11.46 -11.33 7.78
CA GLY A 143 11.31 -10.18 6.86
C GLY A 143 11.56 -10.42 5.37
N TRP A 144 11.85 -11.64 4.90
CA TRP A 144 12.22 -11.86 3.50
C TRP A 144 11.29 -12.74 2.67
N ARG A 145 10.48 -13.56 3.34
CA ARG A 145 9.44 -14.31 2.67
C ARG A 145 8.18 -13.46 2.75
N HIS A 146 7.80 -12.82 1.64
CA HIS A 146 6.38 -12.62 1.42
C HIS A 146 5.78 -14.02 1.50
N THR A 147 4.99 -14.26 2.55
CA THR A 147 4.28 -15.53 2.70
C THR A 147 3.51 -15.74 1.42
N ILE A 148 3.88 -16.76 0.65
CA ILE A 148 3.09 -17.16 -0.51
C ILE A 148 1.70 -17.44 0.05
N LEU A 149 0.74 -16.58 -0.32
CA LEU A 149 -0.65 -16.69 0.11
C LEU A 149 -1.09 -18.13 -0.16
N LYS A 150 -1.37 -18.85 0.92
CA LYS A 150 -1.85 -20.24 0.81
C LYS A 150 -3.32 -20.12 0.48
N ARG A 151 -3.61 -19.91 -0.82
CA ARG A 151 -4.95 -19.68 -1.38
C ARG A 151 -6.02 -20.55 -0.73
N GLU A 152 -5.71 -21.83 -0.52
CA GLU A 152 -6.64 -22.79 0.08
C GLU A 152 -6.95 -22.51 1.56
N ILE A 153 -5.95 -22.11 2.35
CA ILE A 153 -6.13 -21.74 3.76
C ILE A 153 -6.95 -20.45 3.87
N ASP A 154 -6.70 -19.48 2.98
CA ASP A 154 -7.44 -18.23 2.95
C ASP A 154 -8.90 -18.46 2.57
N ILE A 155 -9.15 -19.33 1.56
CA ILE A 155 -10.51 -19.76 1.18
C ILE A 155 -11.21 -20.45 2.35
N GLN A 156 -10.53 -21.36 3.06
CA GLN A 156 -11.11 -22.03 4.23
C GLN A 156 -11.43 -21.04 5.36
N GLY A 157 -10.55 -20.05 5.59
CA GLY A 157 -10.79 -18.96 6.54
C GLY A 157 -12.03 -18.15 6.19
N LEU A 158 -12.16 -17.74 4.93
CA LEU A 158 -13.34 -17.06 4.39
C LEU A 158 -14.61 -17.90 4.58
N GLN A 159 -14.59 -19.18 4.21
CA GLN A 159 -15.73 -20.09 4.39
C GLN A 159 -16.14 -20.23 5.86
N LYS A 160 -15.17 -20.35 6.77
CA LYS A 160 -15.43 -20.41 8.22
C LYS A 160 -16.11 -19.13 8.70
N TRP A 161 -15.62 -17.97 8.25
CA TRP A 161 -16.19 -16.67 8.59
C TRP A 161 -17.63 -16.50 8.06
N TYR A 162 -17.88 -16.87 6.79
CA TYR A 162 -19.24 -16.84 6.23
C TYR A 162 -20.21 -17.77 6.96
N ARG A 163 -19.76 -18.96 7.37
CA ARG A 163 -20.58 -19.89 8.16
C ARG A 163 -20.89 -19.34 9.56
N ALA A 164 -19.92 -18.66 10.17
CA ALA A 164 -20.08 -18.06 11.50
C ALA A 164 -21.01 -16.84 11.47
N SER A 165 -20.86 -15.95 10.48
CA SER A 165 -21.65 -14.71 10.37
C SER A 165 -23.12 -14.95 9.98
N ARG A 166 -23.44 -16.06 9.33
CA ARG A 166 -24.81 -16.44 8.90
C ARG A 166 -25.51 -15.37 8.03
N THR A 167 -24.76 -14.41 7.48
CA THR A 167 -25.26 -13.25 6.73
C THR A 167 -26.09 -13.63 5.50
N HIS A 168 -25.79 -14.79 4.90
CA HIS A 168 -26.46 -15.29 3.69
C HIS A 168 -27.54 -16.35 3.96
N LYS A 169 -27.79 -16.73 5.21
CA LYS A 169 -28.86 -17.69 5.53
C LYS A 169 -30.19 -16.97 5.62
N PHE A 170 -31.11 -17.31 4.73
CA PHE A 170 -32.50 -16.88 4.86
C PHE A 170 -33.15 -17.58 6.06
N VAL A 171 -33.68 -16.78 6.99
CA VAL A 171 -34.44 -17.26 8.15
C VAL A 171 -35.78 -16.53 8.12
N ALA A 172 -36.86 -17.27 7.88
CA ALA A 172 -38.21 -16.71 7.88
C ALA A 172 -38.55 -16.12 9.26
N ASN A 173 -39.13 -14.92 9.29
CA ASN A 173 -39.51 -14.20 10.52
C ASN A 173 -38.36 -13.91 11.50
N ARG A 174 -37.11 -13.72 11.00
CA ARG A 174 -35.99 -13.28 11.84
C ARG A 174 -36.28 -11.88 12.39
N LYS A 175 -36.64 -11.79 13.67
CA LYS A 175 -36.73 -10.52 14.40
C LYS A 175 -35.31 -10.06 14.71
N MET A 176 -34.89 -8.91 14.19
CA MET A 176 -33.63 -8.30 14.57
C MET A 176 -33.75 -7.86 16.03
N ALA A 177 -33.15 -8.62 16.96
CA ALA A 177 -33.15 -8.26 18.37
C ALA A 177 -32.44 -6.91 18.57
N ALA A 178 -32.91 -6.13 19.55
CA ALA A 178 -32.43 -4.78 19.79
C ALA A 178 -30.92 -4.75 20.14
N LYS A 179 -30.20 -3.79 19.53
CA LYS A 179 -28.84 -3.22 19.76
C LYS A 179 -27.67 -4.07 20.29
N SER A 180 -27.86 -5.13 21.08
CA SER A 180 -26.79 -5.90 21.73
C SER A 180 -26.51 -7.27 21.09
N ASP A 181 -27.37 -7.72 20.18
CA ASP A 181 -27.16 -9.00 19.51
C ASP A 181 -26.27 -8.77 18.29
N GLY A 182 -25.21 -9.57 18.11
CA GLY A 182 -24.29 -9.52 16.97
C GLY A 182 -24.94 -9.80 15.60
N ASP A 183 -26.27 -9.81 15.58
CA ASP A 183 -27.17 -10.01 14.47
C ASP A 183 -27.53 -8.71 13.73
N ARG A 184 -27.16 -7.51 14.23
CA ARG A 184 -27.30 -6.29 13.43
C ARG A 184 -26.03 -6.01 12.63
N PRO A 185 -26.07 -6.01 11.29
CA PRO A 185 -24.95 -5.59 10.48
C PRO A 185 -24.60 -4.14 10.80
N THR A 186 -23.31 -3.87 10.95
CA THR A 186 -22.83 -2.49 11.09
C THR A 186 -22.85 -1.84 9.71
N GLU A 187 -23.53 -0.70 9.60
CA GLU A 187 -23.56 0.07 8.36
C GLU A 187 -22.36 1.02 8.32
N PHE A 188 -21.33 0.66 7.55
CA PHE A 188 -20.06 1.40 7.55
C PHE A 188 -20.13 2.71 6.76
N VAL A 189 -20.88 2.76 5.66
CA VAL A 189 -20.98 3.96 4.81
C VAL A 189 -21.61 5.11 5.58
N THR A 190 -22.81 4.91 6.14
CA THR A 190 -23.50 5.94 6.93
C THR A 190 -22.71 6.36 8.15
N LYS A 191 -22.06 5.40 8.84
CA LYS A 191 -21.17 5.72 9.96
C LYS A 191 -19.99 6.59 9.53
N GLY A 192 -19.40 6.30 8.37
CA GLY A 192 -18.28 7.07 7.81
C GLY A 192 -18.67 8.45 7.34
N PHE A 193 -19.84 8.59 6.69
CA PHE A 193 -20.40 9.88 6.32
C PHE A 193 -20.58 10.78 7.55
N THR A 194 -21.24 10.27 8.60
CA THR A 194 -21.40 11.00 9.86
C THR A 194 -20.05 11.32 10.49
N ALA A 195 -19.09 10.37 10.49
CA ALA A 195 -17.76 10.59 11.04
C ALA A 195 -16.93 11.63 10.25
N LEU A 196 -17.13 11.79 8.95
CA LEU A 196 -16.50 12.85 8.16
C LEU A 196 -17.17 14.21 8.40
N GLN A 197 -18.51 14.23 8.58
CA GLN A 197 -19.25 15.46 8.78
C GLN A 197 -19.14 16.02 10.19
N THR A 198 -19.16 15.16 11.21
CA THR A 198 -19.18 15.56 12.63
C THR A 198 -17.88 15.23 13.38
N GLY A 199 -16.99 14.44 12.76
CA GLY A 199 -15.77 13.98 13.42
C GLY A 199 -14.56 14.84 13.07
N LYS A 200 -13.51 14.71 13.90
CA LYS A 200 -12.22 15.40 13.73
C LYS A 200 -11.35 14.84 12.60
N THR A 201 -11.83 13.85 11.84
CA THR A 201 -11.02 13.18 10.81
C THR A 201 -10.54 14.16 9.74
N LEU A 202 -11.44 15.03 9.26
CA LEU A 202 -11.11 16.04 8.27
C LEU A 202 -10.25 17.16 8.87
N GLU A 203 -10.59 17.62 10.08
CA GLU A 203 -9.82 18.64 10.81
C GLU A 203 -8.36 18.20 11.03
N ASN A 204 -8.15 17.00 11.57
CA ASN A 204 -6.82 16.44 11.80
C ASN A 204 -6.04 16.27 10.49
N TRP A 205 -6.71 15.89 9.40
CA TRP A 205 -6.08 15.75 8.10
C TRP A 205 -5.64 17.11 7.54
N ILE A 206 -6.47 18.14 7.65
CA ILE A 206 -6.12 19.52 7.27
C ILE A 206 -4.94 20.01 8.10
N GLU A 207 -5.01 19.88 9.43
CA GLU A 207 -3.95 20.31 10.36
C GLU A 207 -2.60 19.66 10.01
N GLY A 208 -2.60 18.36 9.71
CA GLY A 208 -1.40 17.62 9.30
C GLY A 208 -0.79 18.10 7.99
N ARG A 209 -1.58 18.67 7.07
CA ARG A 209 -1.08 19.24 5.81
C ARG A 209 -0.67 20.70 5.91
N THR A 210 -1.20 21.46 6.87
CA THR A 210 -0.88 22.89 7.06
C THR A 210 0.44 23.17 7.79
N VAL A 211 1.28 22.16 8.00
CA VAL A 211 2.59 22.36 8.62
C VAL A 211 3.50 23.15 7.67
N GLU A 212 4.11 24.24 8.15
CA GLU A 212 5.09 25.00 7.37
C GLU A 212 6.25 24.08 6.95
N GLN A 213 6.38 23.87 5.65
CA GLN A 213 7.51 23.12 5.09
C GLN A 213 8.73 24.02 5.04
N ALA A 214 9.86 23.55 5.57
CA ALA A 214 11.13 24.26 5.47
C ALA A 214 11.50 24.44 3.98
N THR A 215 11.67 25.68 3.55
CA THR A 215 12.03 26.06 2.17
C THR A 215 13.54 26.05 1.92
N HIS A 216 14.34 25.77 2.94
CA HIS A 216 15.80 25.71 2.86
C HIS A 216 16.29 24.31 3.24
N GLN A 217 17.28 23.82 2.49
CA GLN A 217 18.10 22.69 2.87
C GLN A 217 19.43 23.24 3.38
N ASP A 218 19.73 23.02 4.65
CA ASP A 218 21.06 23.28 5.20
C ASP A 218 21.99 22.14 4.79
N TRP A 219 22.77 22.38 3.74
CA TRP A 219 23.90 21.54 3.40
C TRP A 219 25.08 21.99 4.25
N ASP A 220 25.40 21.24 5.31
CA ASP A 220 26.62 21.43 6.09
C ASP A 220 27.82 21.33 5.14
N SER A 221 28.29 22.50 4.71
CA SER A 221 29.38 22.66 3.76
C SER A 221 30.64 23.00 4.55
N GLN A 222 31.18 22.00 5.24
CA GLN A 222 32.50 22.03 5.86
C GLN A 222 32.85 20.60 6.28
N THR A 223 33.77 19.90 5.61
CA THR A 223 35.19 20.00 5.99
C THR A 223 36.11 19.70 4.79
N GLU A 224 36.41 20.71 3.97
CA GLU A 224 37.70 20.78 3.28
C GLU A 224 38.55 21.80 4.03
N SER A 225 39.39 21.30 4.94
CA SER A 225 40.52 22.06 5.47
C SER A 225 41.73 21.14 5.50
N SER A 226 42.40 21.08 4.35
CA SER A 226 43.85 21.21 4.23
C SER A 226 44.71 20.81 5.44
N GLU A 227 45.35 19.64 5.35
CA GLU A 227 46.67 19.42 5.92
C GLU A 227 47.66 19.12 4.79
N VAL A 228 48.28 20.20 4.31
CA VAL A 228 49.60 20.19 3.68
C VAL A 228 50.57 20.72 4.74
N SER A 229 51.75 20.07 4.83
CA SER A 229 52.89 20.31 5.75
C SER A 229 52.73 19.64 7.13
N GLN A 230 53.63 18.76 7.59
CA GLN A 230 55.09 18.62 7.39
C GLN A 230 55.52 17.16 7.17
#